data_AF-A0A6J4X4D4-F1
#
_entry.id   AF-A0A6J4X4D4-F1
#
_cell.length_a   1.000
_cell.length_b   1.000
_cell.length_c   1.000
_cell.angle_alpha   90.00
_cell.angle_beta   90.00
_cell.angle_gamma   90.00
#
_symmetry.space_group_name_H-M   'P 1'
#
loop_
_entity.id
_entity.type
_entity.pdbx_description
1 polymer ?
#
loop_
_entity_poly.entity_id
_entity_poly.type
_entity_poly.pdbx_seq_one_letter_code
_entity_poly.pdbx_strand_id
1 'polypeptide(L)' 'STYYYDPFGRRLWKEINGIRTYFVYADEGLVAETDAAGNVVKSYGYRPGSTWTTDPLFLKVGGQYYF' A
#
# COMPACT_ATOMS: atom_id res chain seq x y z
N SER A 1 13.96 -7.11 -11.15
CA SER A 1 13.07 -6.63 -10.08
C SER A 1 13.27 -7.47 -8.85
N THR A 2 13.33 -6.87 -7.67
CA THR A 2 13.46 -7.58 -6.38
C THR A 2 12.26 -7.30 -5.50
N TYR A 3 11.90 -8.25 -4.65
CA TYR A 3 10.72 -8.19 -3.81
C TYR A 3 11.07 -8.76 -2.45
N TYR A 4 10.51 -8.18 -1.40
CA TYR A 4 10.67 -8.67 -0.05
C TYR A 4 9.32 -8.82 0.62
N TYR A 5 9.17 -9.93 1.34
CA TYR A 5 7.93 -10.35 1.97
C TYR A 5 8.18 -10.64 3.44
N ASP A 6 7.15 -10.44 4.24
CA ASP A 6 7.13 -10.91 5.62
C ASP A 6 6.75 -12.40 5.71
N PRO A 7 6.87 -13.04 6.90
CA PRO A 7 6.52 -14.45 7.08
C PRO A 7 5.06 -14.80 6.76
N PHE A 8 4.17 -13.81 6.69
CA PHE A 8 2.75 -13.97 6.37
C PHE A 8 2.47 -13.79 4.87
N GLY A 9 3.52 -13.61 4.05
CA GLY A 9 3.41 -13.43 2.60
C GLY A 9 3.00 -12.02 2.18
N ARG A 10 2.98 -11.04 3.10
CA ARG A 10 2.71 -9.64 2.75
C ARG A 10 3.97 -9.01 2.19
N ARG A 11 3.83 -8.30 1.07
CA ARG A 11 4.96 -7.65 0.41
C ARG A 11 5.33 -6.39 1.17
N LEU A 12 6.55 -6.31 1.71
CA LEU A 12 7.03 -5.14 2.45
C LEU A 12 7.59 -4.07 1.52
N TRP A 13 8.32 -4.49 0.48
CA TRP A 13 8.79 -3.59 -0.57
C TRP A 13 9.01 -4.32 -1.88
N LYS A 14 9.04 -3.55 -2.96
CA LYS A 14 9.49 -3.98 -4.30
C LYS A 14 10.51 -2.99 -4.83
N GLU A 15 11.40 -3.46 -5.68
CA GLU A 15 12.32 -2.62 -6.42
C GLU A 15 12.28 -3.00 -7.90
N ILE A 16 11.94 -2.02 -8.73
CA ILE A 16 11.83 -2.18 -10.19
C ILE A 16 12.65 -1.06 -10.81
N ASN A 17 13.63 -1.41 -11.65
CA ASN A 17 14.55 -0.46 -12.31
C ASN A 17 15.22 0.52 -11.33
N GLY A 18 15.61 0.05 -10.14
CA GLY A 18 16.24 0.85 -9.09
C GLY A 18 15.27 1.74 -8.28
N ILE A 19 13.97 1.73 -8.62
CA ILE A 19 12.94 2.45 -7.86
C ILE A 19 12.34 1.52 -6.83
N ARG A 20 12.54 1.84 -5.55
CA ARG A 20 11.97 1.09 -4.43
C ARG A 20 10.65 1.69 -3.96
N THR A 21 9.63 0.84 -3.86
CA THR A 21 8.31 1.17 -3.31
C THR A 21 8.07 0.30 -2.08
N TYR A 22 7.66 0.93 -0.99
CA TYR A 22 7.31 0.26 0.26
C TYR A 22 5.80 0.17 0.39
N PHE A 23 5.34 -0.85 1.09
CA PHE A 23 3.92 -1.14 1.32
C PHE A 23 3.63 -1.09 2.81
N VAL A 24 2.66 -0.29 3.20
CA VAL A 24 2.28 -0.03 4.58
C VAL A 24 0.91 -0.66 4.85
N TYR A 25 0.83 -1.42 5.94
CA TYR A 25 -0.36 -2.19 6.30
C TYR A 25 -0.96 -1.72 7.62
N ALA A 26 -2.28 -1.72 7.70
CA ALA A 26 -3.08 -1.61 8.92
C ALA A 26 -3.92 -2.88 9.10
N ASP A 27 -4.76 -2.94 10.14
CA ASP A 27 -5.65 -4.09 10.39
C ASP A 27 -6.63 -4.34 9.24
N GLU A 28 -7.00 -3.28 8.50
CA GLU A 28 -7.88 -3.37 7.33
C GLU A 28 -7.13 -3.79 6.05
N GLY A 29 -5.80 -3.78 6.05
CA GLY A 29 -4.98 -4.20 4.91
C GLY A 29 -3.97 -3.19 4.40
N LEU A 30 -3.68 -3.22 3.10
CA LEU A 30 -2.69 -2.33 2.48
C LEU A 30 -3.24 -0.90 2.44
N VAL A 31 -2.76 -0.01 3.30
CA VAL A 31 -3.29 1.36 3.42
C VAL A 31 -2.46 2.40 2.67
N ALA A 32 -1.18 2.14 2.40
CA ALA A 32 -0.35 3.07 1.63
C ALA A 32 0.80 2.39 0.89
N GLU A 33 1.23 3.04 -0.20
CA GLU A 33 2.53 2.83 -0.82
C GLU A 33 3.39 4.08 -0.64
N THR A 34 4.67 3.91 -0.31
CA THR A 34 5.62 5.02 -0.17
C THR A 34 6.85 4.84 -1.05
N ASP A 35 7.49 5.96 -1.42
CA ASP A 35 8.82 5.94 -2.01
C ASP A 35 9.91 5.68 -0.93
N ALA A 36 11.17 5.65 -1.37
CA ALA A 36 12.31 5.43 -0.48
C ALA A 36 12.62 6.59 0.48
N ALA A 37 12.06 7.78 0.26
CA ALA A 37 12.14 8.91 1.18
C ALA A 37 10.96 8.93 2.17
N GLY A 38 10.01 7.98 2.06
CA GLY A 38 8.82 7.92 2.90
C GLY A 38 7.66 8.78 2.40
N ASN A 39 7.75 9.37 1.20
CA ASN A 39 6.63 10.10 0.63
C ASN A 39 5.55 9.12 0.18
N VAL A 40 4.30 9.39 0.57
CA VAL A 40 3.16 8.57 0.18
C VAL A 40 2.85 8.79 -1.29
N VAL A 41 2.97 7.74 -2.10
CA VAL A 41 2.65 7.75 -3.53
C VAL A 41 1.22 7.31 -3.80
N LYS A 42 0.68 6.44 -2.95
CA LYS A 42 -0.72 5.98 -2.99
C LYS A 42 -1.27 5.74 -1.59
N SER A 43 -2.56 6.00 -1.41
CA SER A 43 -3.29 5.62 -0.19
C SER A 43 -4.57 4.88 -0.53
N TYR A 44 -4.92 3.90 0.28
CA TYR A 44 -6.12 3.09 0.17
C TYR A 44 -6.92 3.26 1.45
N GLY A 45 -8.19 3.65 1.32
CA GLY A 45 -9.13 3.71 2.43
C GLY A 45 -10.05 2.51 2.39
N TYR A 46 -10.26 1.87 3.53
CA TYR A 46 -11.22 0.79 3.70
C TYR A 46 -12.25 1.14 4.78
N ARG A 47 -13.40 0.47 4.75
CA ARG A 47 -14.41 0.62 5.79
C ARG A 47 -13.86 0.07 7.12
N PRO A 48 -13.97 0.82 8.24
CA PRO A 48 -13.53 0.32 9.54
C PRO A 48 -14.20 -1.02 9.89
N GLY A 49 -13.40 -1.99 10.35
CA GLY A 49 -13.86 -3.34 10.69
C GLY A 49 -14.22 -4.22 9.49
N SER A 50 -13.90 -3.81 8.27
CA SER A 50 -14.02 -4.69 7.10
C SER A 50 -13.00 -5.81 7.16
N THR A 51 -13.33 -6.93 6.52
CA THR A 51 -12.34 -7.98 6.26
C THR A 51 -11.18 -7.38 5.43
N TRP A 52 -9.97 -7.89 5.67
CA TRP A 52 -8.72 -7.41 5.07
C TRP A 52 -8.87 -7.15 3.55
N THR A 53 -8.76 -5.90 3.13
CA THR A 53 -8.85 -5.43 1.73
C THR A 53 -10.17 -5.69 0.99
N THR A 54 -11.30 -5.94 1.68
CA THR A 54 -12.56 -6.32 1.00
C THR A 54 -13.55 -5.18 0.73
N ASP A 55 -13.51 -4.08 1.50
CA ASP A 55 -14.44 -2.95 1.36
C ASP A 55 -13.69 -1.62 1.10
N PRO A 56 -13.15 -1.39 -0.11
CA PRO A 56 -12.49 -0.13 -0.44
C PRO A 56 -13.49 1.03 -0.48
N LEU A 57 -13.12 2.14 0.17
CA LEU A 57 -13.86 3.41 0.17
C LEU A 57 -13.27 4.41 -0.82
N PHE A 58 -11.94 4.44 -0.90
CA PHE A 58 -11.26 5.30 -1.85
C PHE A 58 -9.85 4.79 -2.16
N LEU A 59 -9.36 5.20 -3.33
CA LEU A 59 -7.96 5.20 -3.69
C LEU A 59 -7.52 6.66 -3.88
N LYS A 60 -6.41 7.05 -3.25
CA LYS A 60 -5.79 8.36 -3.46
C LYS A 60 -4.46 8.21 -4.19
N VAL A 61 -4.32 8.84 -5.36
CA VAL A 61 -3.06 8.86 -6.12
C VAL A 61 -2.86 10.27 -6.69
N GLY A 62 -1.66 10.84 -6.52
CA GLY A 62 -1.35 12.18 -7.05
C GLY A 62 -2.29 13.29 -6.56
N GLY A 63 -2.87 13.12 -5.36
CA GLY A 63 -3.84 14.06 -4.80
C GLY A 63 -5.28 13.89 -5.27
N GLN A 64 -5.54 13.02 -6.27
CA GLN A 64 -6.88 12.69 -6.73
C GLN A 64 -7.48 11.51 -5.97
N TYR A 65 -8.79 11.55 -5.76
CA TYR A 65 -9.55 10.46 -5.15
C TYR A 65 -10.35 9.72 -6.23
N TYR A 66 -10.35 8.39 -6.10
CA TYR A 66 -11.15 7.46 -6.89
C TYR A 66 -12.02 6.66 -5.93
N PHE A 67 -13.27 6.43 -6.30
CA PHE A 67 -14.29 5.77 -5.48
C PHE A 67 -14.79 4.52 -6.19
#